data_AF-A0A382YAI1-F1
#
_entry.id   AF-A0A382YAI1-F1
#
_cell.length_a   1.000
_cell.length_b   1.000
_cell.length_c   1.000
_cell.angle_alpha   90.00
_cell.angle_beta   90.00
_cell.angle_gamma   90.00
#
_symmetry.space_group_name_H-M   'P 1'
#
loop_
_entity.id
_entity.type
_entity.pdbx_description
1 polymer ?
#
loop_
_entity_poly.entity_id
_entity_poly.type
_entity_poly.pdbx_seq_one_letter_code
_entity_poly.pdbx_strand_id
1 'polypeptide(L)'
;MKKVVIILVFLIATVVQGQPVWKMWGYDMQHTHRSPIVGSQTNDLKWSHDYHTAIHPLPVIGSDETLYFGVDWDPDMGYGFLSVSPIDGDQNWTYDIGGSVLSTAAIFWHADSVGMNGRIFASSNDGNVYAIAPDGTTQWIFYSGGSMASTISLATDGTIYVSNSAIFFALNPVDGTVIWQIDLGQTGNAPPAIGDNGIIYKGSYQLLYAFDSDGNVL
;
A
#
# COMPACT_ATOMS: atom_id res chain seq x y z
N MET A 1 -50.63 -7.67 -31.97
CA MET A 1 -49.23 -7.62 -31.51
C MET A 1 -49.13 -6.62 -30.36
N LYS A 2 -48.91 -7.08 -29.13
CA LYS A 2 -48.76 -6.21 -27.95
C LYS A 2 -47.32 -5.69 -27.91
N LYS A 3 -47.13 -4.36 -27.86
CA LYS A 3 -45.83 -3.74 -27.66
C LYS A 3 -45.44 -3.89 -26.19
N VAL A 4 -44.30 -4.53 -25.92
CA VAL A 4 -43.67 -4.57 -24.60
C VAL A 4 -42.83 -3.30 -24.48
N VAL A 5 -43.09 -2.50 -23.45
CA VAL A 5 -42.26 -1.35 -23.07
C VAL A 5 -41.33 -1.86 -21.97
N ILE A 6 -40.02 -1.85 -22.22
CA ILE A 6 -39.00 -2.15 -21.22
C ILE A 6 -38.67 -0.83 -20.53
N ILE A 7 -39.00 -0.73 -19.25
CA ILE A 7 -38.58 0.39 -18.39
C ILE A 7 -37.29 -0.06 -17.70
N LEU A 8 -36.16 0.52 -18.09
CA LEU A 8 -34.89 0.38 -17.37
C LEU A 8 -34.90 1.33 -16.18
N VAL A 9 -35.05 0.77 -14.98
CA VAL A 9 -34.87 1.51 -13.73
C VAL A 9 -33.38 1.46 -13.39
N PHE A 10 -32.67 2.56 -13.60
CA PHE A 10 -31.34 2.73 -13.03
C PHE A 10 -31.51 3.09 -11.56
N LEU A 11 -31.19 2.14 -10.67
CA LEU A 11 -31.02 2.44 -9.26
C LEU A 11 -29.74 3.28 -9.14
N ILE A 12 -29.87 4.58 -8.93
CA ILE A 12 -28.75 5.39 -8.48
C ILE A 12 -28.55 5.00 -7.01
N ALA A 13 -27.62 4.07 -6.77
CA ALA A 13 -27.12 3.84 -5.44
C ALA A 13 -26.40 5.12 -5.01
N THR A 14 -27.00 5.85 -4.08
CA THR A 14 -26.28 6.89 -3.32
C THR A 14 -25.09 6.21 -2.64
N VAL A 15 -23.88 6.55 -3.08
CA VAL A 15 -22.64 6.13 -2.42
C VAL A 15 -22.70 6.65 -0.98
N VAL A 16 -22.76 5.73 -0.02
CA VAL A 16 -22.62 6.06 1.39
C VAL A 16 -21.15 6.36 1.63
N GLN A 17 -20.86 7.64 1.91
CA GLN A 17 -19.55 8.11 2.30
C GLN A 17 -19.09 7.36 3.58
N GLY A 18 -17.95 6.67 3.51
CA GLY A 18 -17.35 5.98 4.65
C GLY A 18 -17.27 4.45 4.58
N GLN A 19 -17.14 3.85 3.39
CA GLN A 19 -16.79 2.43 3.32
C GLN A 19 -15.34 2.20 3.80
N PRO A 20 -15.07 1.13 4.55
CA PRO A 20 -13.73 0.76 4.97
C PRO A 20 -12.88 0.33 3.76
N VAL A 21 -11.71 0.96 3.64
CA VAL A 21 -10.81 0.84 2.49
C VAL A 21 -9.59 0.00 2.91
N TRP A 22 -9.11 -0.89 2.04
CA TRP A 22 -7.95 -1.75 2.30
C TRP A 22 -6.64 -0.98 2.08
N LYS A 23 -6.28 -0.14 3.07
CA LYS A 23 -5.21 0.87 2.95
C LYS A 23 -3.78 0.35 3.18
N MET A 24 -3.63 -0.86 3.72
CA MET A 24 -2.33 -1.44 4.02
C MET A 24 -2.39 -2.96 4.04
N TRP A 25 -1.22 -3.59 4.08
CA TRP A 25 -1.12 -5.03 4.29
C TRP A 25 -1.89 -5.43 5.56
N GLY A 26 -2.69 -6.49 5.50
CA GLY A 26 -3.49 -6.93 6.65
C GLY A 26 -4.65 -6.00 7.04
N TYR A 27 -5.09 -5.10 6.15
CA TYR A 27 -6.24 -4.19 6.30
C TYR A 27 -6.06 -3.04 7.31
N ASP A 28 -5.57 -3.34 8.51
CA ASP A 28 -5.37 -2.37 9.60
C ASP A 28 -3.95 -2.46 10.18
N MET A 29 -3.60 -1.54 11.08
CA MET A 29 -2.29 -1.46 11.73
C MET A 29 -1.93 -2.70 12.57
N GLN A 30 -2.93 -3.54 12.86
CA GLN A 30 -2.82 -4.78 13.62
C GLN A 30 -2.66 -5.99 12.69
N HIS A 31 -2.70 -5.77 11.38
CA HIS A 31 -2.67 -6.77 10.32
C HIS A 31 -3.69 -7.88 10.55
N THR A 32 -4.95 -7.53 10.84
CA THR A 32 -5.99 -8.53 11.09
C THR A 32 -6.36 -9.38 9.87
N HIS A 33 -6.03 -8.92 8.66
CA HIS A 33 -6.43 -9.54 7.39
C HIS A 33 -7.95 -9.75 7.25
N ARG A 34 -8.75 -8.98 7.99
CA ARG A 34 -10.21 -9.18 8.04
C ARG A 34 -10.94 -8.04 7.36
N SER A 35 -11.62 -8.34 6.26
CA SER A 35 -12.56 -7.39 5.68
C SER A 35 -13.76 -7.20 6.63
N PRO A 36 -14.18 -5.95 6.90
CA PRO A 36 -15.42 -5.66 7.62
C PRO A 36 -16.67 -5.83 6.73
N ILE A 37 -16.49 -6.04 5.42
CA ILE A 37 -17.57 -6.24 4.45
C ILE A 37 -17.70 -7.75 4.16
N VAL A 38 -18.94 -8.23 4.09
CA VAL A 38 -19.22 -9.61 3.66
C VAL A 38 -18.85 -9.76 2.18
N GLY A 39 -17.89 -10.62 1.88
CA GLY A 39 -17.46 -10.90 0.51
C GLY A 39 -18.53 -11.59 -0.34
N SER A 40 -18.28 -11.67 -1.66
CA SER A 40 -19.17 -12.36 -2.60
C SER A 40 -19.46 -13.79 -2.12
N GLN A 41 -20.72 -14.21 -2.27
CA GLN A 41 -21.15 -15.58 -2.00
C GLN A 41 -21.28 -16.40 -3.29
N THR A 42 -20.90 -15.81 -4.44
CA THR A 42 -20.81 -16.47 -5.75
C THR A 42 -19.38 -16.38 -6.29
N ASN A 43 -19.04 -17.29 -7.20
CA ASN A 43 -17.70 -17.39 -7.82
C ASN A 43 -17.65 -16.76 -9.23
N ASP A 44 -18.48 -15.75 -9.47
CA ASP A 44 -18.54 -15.07 -10.77
C ASP A 44 -17.26 -14.25 -10.99
N LEU A 45 -16.41 -14.71 -11.91
CA LEU A 45 -15.22 -13.96 -12.33
C LEU A 45 -15.67 -12.66 -13.02
N LYS A 46 -15.36 -11.51 -12.42
CA LYS A 46 -15.67 -10.21 -13.03
C LYS A 46 -14.74 -9.89 -14.21
N TRP A 47 -13.44 -10.02 -13.99
CA TRP A 47 -12.41 -9.78 -14.99
C TRP A 47 -11.10 -10.47 -14.59
N SER A 48 -10.22 -10.64 -15.58
CA SER A 48 -8.84 -11.12 -15.40
C SER A 48 -7.96 -10.48 -16.47
N HIS A 49 -6.74 -10.11 -16.10
CA HIS A 49 -5.73 -9.60 -17.02
C HIS A 49 -4.43 -10.39 -16.85
N ASP A 50 -3.76 -10.70 -17.96
CA ASP A 50 -2.42 -11.31 -17.96
C ASP A 50 -1.38 -10.21 -18.05
N TYR A 51 -0.48 -10.15 -17.07
CA TYR A 51 0.62 -9.18 -17.01
C TYR A 51 1.96 -9.79 -17.43
N HIS A 52 1.96 -11.08 -17.84
CA HIS A 52 3.14 -11.83 -18.31
C HIS A 52 4.31 -11.95 -17.32
N THR A 53 4.10 -11.47 -16.09
CA THR A 53 5.05 -11.52 -14.99
C THR A 53 4.34 -11.75 -13.66
N ALA A 54 5.11 -12.00 -12.61
CA ALA A 54 4.58 -12.25 -11.29
C ALA A 54 4.09 -10.96 -10.61
N ILE A 55 2.95 -11.06 -9.92
CA ILE A 55 2.43 -10.00 -9.04
C ILE A 55 2.89 -10.35 -7.62
N HIS A 56 3.85 -9.59 -7.07
CA HIS A 56 4.52 -9.94 -5.82
C HIS A 56 3.92 -9.31 -4.55
N PRO A 57 3.59 -8.01 -4.49
CA PRO A 57 2.88 -7.47 -3.34
C PRO A 57 1.38 -7.71 -3.44
N LEU A 58 0.70 -7.73 -2.28
CA LEU A 58 -0.76 -7.74 -2.25
C LEU A 58 -1.30 -6.50 -2.95
N PRO A 59 -2.28 -6.64 -3.85
CA PRO A 59 -2.98 -5.49 -4.39
C PRO A 59 -3.72 -4.78 -3.25
N VAL A 60 -3.73 -3.46 -3.33
CA VAL A 60 -4.35 -2.56 -2.34
C VAL A 60 -5.34 -1.66 -3.03
N ILE A 61 -6.48 -1.41 -2.39
CA ILE A 61 -7.54 -0.57 -2.92
C ILE A 61 -7.42 0.80 -2.27
N GLY A 62 -7.34 1.84 -3.08
CA GLY A 62 -7.30 3.22 -2.66
C GLY A 62 -8.63 3.75 -2.15
N SER A 63 -8.58 4.90 -1.47
CA SER A 63 -9.81 5.58 -1.01
C SER A 63 -10.66 6.11 -2.15
N ASP A 64 -10.08 6.25 -3.33
CA ASP A 64 -10.73 6.54 -4.61
C ASP A 64 -11.24 5.26 -5.32
N GLU A 65 -11.18 4.12 -4.64
CA GLU A 65 -11.53 2.78 -5.12
C GLU A 65 -10.57 2.23 -6.20
N THR A 66 -9.50 2.94 -6.55
CA THR A 66 -8.52 2.49 -7.52
C THR A 66 -7.66 1.35 -6.97
N LEU A 67 -7.36 0.33 -7.78
CA LEU A 67 -6.50 -0.79 -7.38
C LEU A 67 -5.04 -0.48 -7.73
N TYR A 68 -4.12 -0.68 -6.78
CA TYR A 68 -2.69 -0.50 -6.99
C TYR A 68 -1.91 -1.76 -6.61
N PHE A 69 -0.91 -2.12 -7.40
CA PHE A 69 -0.03 -3.27 -7.13
C PHE A 69 1.28 -3.17 -7.91
N GLY A 70 2.30 -3.85 -7.40
CA GLY A 70 3.57 -4.05 -8.08
C GLY A 70 3.60 -5.31 -8.93
N VAL A 71 4.38 -5.28 -9.99
CA VAL A 71 4.70 -6.43 -10.83
C VAL A 71 6.21 -6.63 -10.88
N ASP A 72 6.65 -7.86 -11.07
CA ASP A 72 8.05 -8.17 -11.28
C ASP A 72 8.52 -7.72 -12.66
N TRP A 73 9.79 -7.98 -12.95
CA TRP A 73 10.36 -7.65 -14.24
C TRP A 73 9.62 -8.34 -15.38
N ASP A 74 9.27 -7.55 -16.38
CA ASP A 74 8.77 -7.96 -17.69
C ASP A 74 9.64 -7.33 -18.80
N PRO A 75 9.94 -8.03 -19.92
CA PRO A 75 10.77 -7.47 -20.99
C PRO A 75 10.19 -6.23 -21.68
N ASP A 76 8.87 -6.05 -21.69
CA ASP A 76 8.20 -4.93 -22.34
C ASP A 76 7.97 -3.75 -21.39
N MET A 77 7.82 -4.02 -20.09
CA MET A 77 7.47 -3.00 -19.07
C MET A 77 8.56 -2.70 -18.04
N GLY A 78 9.60 -3.53 -17.91
CA GLY A 78 10.54 -3.46 -16.79
C GLY A 78 9.90 -3.94 -15.49
N TYR A 79 10.40 -3.47 -14.34
CA TYR A 79 9.71 -3.65 -13.07
C TYR A 79 8.65 -2.55 -12.94
N GLY A 80 7.42 -2.92 -12.58
CA GLY A 80 6.28 -2.00 -12.68
C GLY A 80 5.55 -1.78 -11.36
N PHE A 81 5.05 -0.57 -11.19
CA PHE A 81 3.96 -0.25 -10.26
C PHE A 81 2.76 0.23 -11.05
N LEU A 82 1.60 -0.42 -10.87
CA LEU A 82 0.42 -0.21 -11.70
C LEU A 82 -0.74 0.31 -10.89
N SER A 83 -1.57 1.08 -11.59
CA SER A 83 -2.91 1.46 -11.18
C SER A 83 -3.92 0.92 -12.18
N VAL A 84 -4.96 0.27 -11.69
CA VAL A 84 -6.03 -0.30 -12.53
C VAL A 84 -7.40 -0.01 -11.93
N SER A 85 -8.39 0.07 -12.80
CA SER A 85 -9.81 0.20 -12.40
C SER A 85 -10.30 -1.10 -11.76
N PRO A 86 -10.94 -1.06 -10.59
CA PRO A 86 -11.51 -2.27 -9.96
C PRO A 86 -12.74 -2.82 -10.71
N ILE A 87 -13.33 -2.02 -11.61
CA ILE A 87 -14.61 -2.35 -12.28
C ILE A 87 -14.37 -3.34 -13.41
N ASP A 88 -13.35 -3.09 -14.23
CA ASP A 88 -13.06 -3.78 -15.48
C ASP A 88 -11.60 -4.28 -15.58
N GLY A 89 -10.72 -3.86 -14.67
CA GLY A 89 -9.31 -4.22 -14.69
C GLY A 89 -8.48 -3.40 -15.67
N ASP A 90 -9.05 -2.32 -16.24
CA ASP A 90 -8.35 -1.48 -17.20
C ASP A 90 -7.21 -0.71 -16.53
N GLN A 91 -6.04 -0.69 -17.17
CA GLN A 91 -4.88 0.03 -16.68
C GLN A 91 -5.09 1.55 -16.77
N ASN A 92 -5.01 2.22 -15.62
CA ASN A 92 -4.99 3.68 -15.55
C ASN A 92 -3.61 4.23 -15.90
N TRP A 93 -2.57 3.65 -15.28
CA TRP A 93 -1.18 4.02 -15.53
C TRP A 93 -0.21 2.92 -15.06
N THR A 94 1.03 3.00 -15.55
CA THR A 94 2.18 2.22 -15.08
C THR A 94 3.33 3.16 -14.74
N TYR A 95 4.11 2.80 -13.73
CA TYR A 95 5.30 3.50 -13.28
C TYR A 95 6.47 2.54 -13.23
N ASP A 96 7.54 2.84 -13.97
CA ASP A 96 8.78 2.06 -13.95
C ASP A 96 9.53 2.37 -12.64
N ILE A 97 9.61 1.34 -11.80
CA ILE A 97 10.30 1.34 -10.52
C ILE A 97 11.59 0.56 -10.74
N GLY A 98 12.75 1.14 -10.48
CA GLY A 98 14.06 0.60 -10.90
C GLY A 98 14.47 -0.76 -10.31
N GLY A 99 13.59 -1.44 -9.58
CA GLY A 99 13.74 -2.78 -9.04
C GLY A 99 12.40 -3.41 -8.66
N SER A 100 12.42 -4.70 -8.31
CA SER A 100 11.19 -5.41 -7.93
C SER A 100 10.51 -4.77 -6.73
N VAL A 101 9.20 -4.53 -6.85
CA VAL A 101 8.36 -4.07 -5.75
C VAL A 101 8.19 -5.21 -4.76
N LEU A 102 8.89 -5.14 -3.63
CA LEU A 102 8.74 -6.13 -2.57
C LEU A 102 7.44 -5.96 -1.78
N SER A 103 6.93 -4.73 -1.72
CA SER A 103 5.76 -4.40 -0.93
C SER A 103 5.07 -3.14 -1.46
N THR A 104 3.75 -3.18 -1.46
CA THR A 104 2.88 -2.03 -1.72
C THR A 104 2.06 -1.73 -0.47
N ALA A 105 2.09 -0.48 -0.02
CA ALA A 105 1.13 0.05 0.94
C ALA A 105 0.41 1.24 0.28
N ALA A 106 -0.90 1.17 0.08
CA ALA A 106 -1.64 2.29 -0.53
C ALA A 106 -2.61 2.95 0.43
N ILE A 107 -2.30 4.22 0.71
CA ILE A 107 -3.23 5.33 0.83
C ILE A 107 -3.60 5.74 2.25
N PHE A 108 -3.02 6.88 2.62
CA PHE A 108 -3.50 7.69 3.72
C PHE A 108 -4.55 8.69 3.21
N TRP A 109 -5.70 8.72 3.88
CA TRP A 109 -6.70 9.78 3.73
C TRP A 109 -7.06 10.21 5.15
N HIS A 110 -6.55 11.35 5.59
CA HIS A 110 -7.12 12.09 6.71
C HIS A 110 -7.73 13.36 6.13
N ALA A 111 -9.00 13.59 6.43
CA ALA A 111 -9.71 14.80 6.00
C ALA A 111 -9.03 16.10 6.50
N ASP A 112 -8.13 15.97 7.47
CA ASP A 112 -7.48 17.07 8.19
C ASP A 112 -6.01 17.25 7.77
N SER A 113 -5.45 16.32 6.98
CA SER A 113 -4.05 16.33 6.53
C SER A 113 -3.92 16.98 5.16
N VAL A 114 -3.74 18.30 5.14
CA VAL A 114 -3.48 19.07 3.92
C VAL A 114 -2.24 18.49 3.20
N GLY A 115 -2.41 18.04 1.96
CA GLY A 115 -1.32 17.54 1.11
C GLY A 115 -1.09 16.02 1.12
N MET A 116 -1.90 15.24 1.85
CA MET A 116 -1.77 13.76 1.90
C MET A 116 -2.82 13.02 1.06
N ASN A 117 -3.75 13.73 0.40
CA ASN A 117 -4.85 13.13 -0.34
C ASN A 117 -4.38 12.13 -1.41
N GLY A 118 -4.49 10.84 -1.10
CA GLY A 118 -4.30 9.75 -2.06
C GLY A 118 -2.84 9.39 -2.34
N ARG A 119 -1.87 9.76 -1.50
CA ARG A 119 -0.48 9.31 -1.71
C ARG A 119 -0.34 7.80 -1.53
N ILE A 120 0.40 7.19 -2.44
CA ILE A 120 0.71 5.77 -2.47
C ILE A 120 2.19 5.61 -2.10
N PHE A 121 2.51 4.62 -1.26
CA PHE A 121 3.87 4.35 -0.82
C PHE A 121 4.32 2.94 -1.23
N ALA A 122 5.46 2.85 -1.90
CA ALA A 122 6.01 1.58 -2.35
C ALA A 122 7.46 1.45 -1.88
N SER A 123 7.84 0.27 -1.38
CA SER A 123 9.23 -0.08 -1.10
C SER A 123 9.75 -1.04 -2.15
N SER A 124 10.99 -0.81 -2.60
CA SER A 124 11.62 -1.51 -3.71
C SER A 124 12.91 -2.20 -3.30
N ASN A 125 13.21 -3.30 -4.00
CA ASN A 125 14.50 -3.97 -3.91
C ASN A 125 15.70 -3.10 -4.32
N ASP A 126 15.48 -2.03 -5.09
CA ASP A 126 16.53 -1.06 -5.43
C ASP A 126 16.98 -0.20 -4.24
N GLY A 127 16.31 -0.35 -3.09
CA GLY A 127 16.65 0.32 -1.84
C GLY A 127 15.92 1.63 -1.61
N ASN A 128 14.96 1.96 -2.46
CA ASN A 128 14.15 3.16 -2.34
C ASN A 128 12.76 2.91 -1.74
N VAL A 129 12.24 3.97 -1.14
CA VAL A 129 10.82 4.16 -0.86
C VAL A 129 10.32 5.28 -1.77
N TYR A 130 9.26 5.00 -2.50
CA TYR A 130 8.63 5.92 -3.44
C TYR A 130 7.32 6.42 -2.86
N ALA A 131 7.10 7.74 -2.93
CA ALA A 131 5.77 8.32 -2.79
C ALA A 131 5.24 8.74 -4.16
N ILE A 132 4.09 8.22 -4.52
CA ILE A 132 3.47 8.39 -5.83
C ILE A 132 2.08 9.00 -5.61
N ALA A 133 1.73 10.00 -6.40
CA ALA A 133 0.38 10.57 -6.41
C ALA A 133 -0.62 9.63 -7.12
N PRO A 134 -1.93 9.80 -6.92
CA PRO A 134 -2.94 8.98 -7.59
C PRO A 134 -2.86 8.97 -9.12
N ASP A 135 -2.29 10.03 -9.71
CA ASP A 135 -2.08 10.17 -11.15
C ASP A 135 -0.79 9.50 -11.68
N GLY A 136 -0.04 8.83 -10.80
CA GLY A 136 1.21 8.15 -11.13
C GLY A 136 2.46 9.05 -11.06
N THR A 137 2.32 10.33 -10.69
CA THR A 137 3.48 11.23 -10.58
C THR A 137 4.26 11.01 -9.28
N THR A 138 5.59 10.94 -9.39
CA THR A 138 6.47 10.83 -8.23
C THR A 138 6.46 12.12 -7.42
N GLN A 139 6.14 12.00 -6.13
CA GLN A 139 6.15 13.11 -5.18
C GLN A 139 7.53 13.22 -4.50
N TRP A 140 8.06 12.10 -4.03
CA TRP A 140 9.41 12.02 -3.45
C TRP A 140 9.97 10.60 -3.52
N ILE A 141 11.29 10.50 -3.39
CA ILE A 141 12.02 9.23 -3.30
C ILE A 141 12.97 9.33 -2.11
N PHE A 142 12.92 8.33 -1.22
CA PHE A 142 13.87 8.16 -0.13
C PHE A 142 14.78 6.97 -0.43
N TYR A 143 16.10 7.19 -0.39
CA TYR A 143 17.09 6.12 -0.54
C TYR A 143 17.58 5.65 0.83
N SER A 144 17.38 4.37 1.15
CA SER A 144 17.69 3.80 2.46
C SER A 144 19.15 3.35 2.63
N GLY A 145 19.98 3.43 1.58
CA GLY A 145 21.38 2.96 1.62
C GLY A 145 21.58 1.45 1.40
N GLY A 146 20.51 0.71 1.06
CA GLY A 146 20.57 -0.73 0.78
C GLY A 146 19.21 -1.26 0.35
N SER A 147 19.13 -2.51 -0.11
CA SER A 147 17.87 -3.13 -0.52
C SER A 147 16.84 -3.10 0.63
N MET A 148 15.61 -2.71 0.31
CA MET A 148 14.51 -2.73 1.28
C MET A 148 14.22 -4.18 1.65
N ALA A 149 14.06 -4.48 2.95
CA ALA A 149 13.85 -5.85 3.40
C ALA A 149 12.39 -6.12 3.79
N SER A 150 11.65 -5.09 4.22
CA SER A 150 10.31 -5.24 4.80
C SER A 150 9.21 -4.48 4.07
N THR A 151 7.99 -4.96 4.33
CA THR A 151 6.73 -4.30 3.97
C THR A 151 6.54 -3.03 4.79
N ILE A 152 5.99 -1.99 4.14
CA ILE A 152 5.70 -0.68 4.75
C ILE A 152 4.48 -0.80 5.69
N SER A 153 4.56 -0.16 6.86
CA SER A 153 3.39 0.11 7.72
C SER A 153 3.20 1.60 7.91
N LEU A 154 1.94 2.04 8.01
CA LEU A 154 1.57 3.45 8.15
C LEU A 154 0.88 3.66 9.50
N ALA A 155 1.32 4.65 10.27
CA ALA A 155 0.59 5.11 11.45
C ALA A 155 -0.64 5.95 11.09
N THR A 156 -1.47 6.22 12.10
CA THR A 156 -2.68 7.05 11.96
C THR A 156 -2.38 8.52 11.66
N ASP A 157 -1.17 9.01 11.96
CA ASP A 157 -0.68 10.33 11.55
C ASP A 157 -0.01 10.33 10.17
N GLY A 158 0.09 9.15 9.54
CA GLY A 158 0.74 8.92 8.27
C GLY A 158 2.24 8.63 8.35
N THR A 159 2.85 8.58 9.54
CA THR A 159 4.26 8.22 9.67
C THR A 159 4.51 6.86 9.05
N ILE A 160 5.56 6.78 8.22
CA ILE A 160 5.90 5.59 7.45
C ILE A 160 6.97 4.80 8.19
N TYR A 161 6.68 3.56 8.53
CA TYR A 161 7.65 2.65 9.14
C TYR A 161 8.08 1.59 8.14
N VAL A 162 9.40 1.48 7.96
CA VAL A 162 9.98 0.58 6.96
C VAL A 162 11.41 0.22 7.33
N SER A 163 11.89 -0.94 6.88
CA SER A 163 13.28 -1.34 7.10
C SER A 163 13.98 -1.80 5.83
N ASN A 164 15.26 -1.45 5.72
CA ASN A 164 16.21 -2.17 4.87
C ASN A 164 16.77 -3.38 5.65
N SER A 165 17.76 -4.09 5.12
CA SER A 165 18.34 -5.28 5.77
C SER A 165 18.80 -5.10 7.22
N ALA A 166 19.18 -3.89 7.66
CA ALA A 166 19.75 -3.63 8.98
C ALA A 166 19.09 -2.48 9.76
N ILE A 167 18.64 -1.44 9.05
CA ILE A 167 18.13 -0.20 9.64
C ILE A 167 16.61 -0.18 9.57
N PHE A 168 15.99 0.20 10.68
CA PHE A 168 14.57 0.52 10.77
C PHE A 168 14.37 2.04 10.77
N PHE A 169 13.47 2.53 9.92
CA PHE A 169 13.24 3.95 9.67
C PHE A 169 11.80 4.33 9.99
N ALA A 170 11.64 5.53 10.54
CA ALA A 170 10.40 6.30 10.48
C ALA A 170 10.59 7.48 9.52
N LEU A 171 9.73 7.60 8.52
CA LEU A 171 9.80 8.64 7.51
C LEU A 171 8.58 9.56 7.59
N ASN A 172 8.83 10.84 7.34
CA ASN A 172 7.81 11.84 7.16
C ASN A 172 7.06 11.59 5.84
N PRO A 173 5.73 11.41 5.86
CA PRO A 173 4.98 11.11 4.65
C PRO A 173 4.93 12.25 3.64
N VAL A 174 5.18 13.49 4.08
CA VAL A 174 5.05 14.70 3.24
C VAL A 174 6.25 14.87 2.32
N ASP A 175 7.46 14.56 2.77
CA ASP A 175 8.69 14.84 2.02
C ASP A 175 9.71 13.68 2.03
N GLY A 176 9.41 12.57 2.70
CA GLY A 176 10.28 11.40 2.78
C GLY A 176 11.49 11.59 3.71
N THR A 177 11.54 12.69 4.48
CA THR A 177 12.64 12.92 5.43
C THR A 177 12.60 11.93 6.59
N VAL A 178 13.77 11.55 7.09
CA VAL A 178 13.89 10.64 8.23
C VAL A 178 13.49 11.38 9.51
N ILE A 179 12.46 10.89 10.19
CA ILE A 179 12.07 11.34 11.53
C ILE A 179 13.05 10.74 12.54
N TRP A 180 13.24 9.42 12.47
CA TRP A 180 14.26 8.69 13.21
C TRP A 180 14.69 7.43 12.46
N GLN A 181 15.85 6.91 12.82
CA GLN A 181 16.35 5.64 12.34
C GLN A 181 17.13 4.90 13.42
N ILE A 182 17.10 3.58 13.38
CA ILE A 182 17.77 2.72 14.35
C ILE A 182 18.43 1.56 13.60
N ASP A 183 19.72 1.33 13.88
CA ASP A 183 20.42 0.15 13.41
C ASP A 183 20.09 -1.04 14.30
N LEU A 184 19.35 -2.01 13.75
CA LEU A 184 19.01 -3.28 14.42
C LEU A 184 20.00 -4.38 14.05
N GLY A 185 21.01 -4.10 13.22
CA GLY A 185 21.99 -5.03 12.67
C GLY A 185 21.39 -5.96 11.62
N GLN A 186 20.22 -6.54 11.91
CA GLN A 186 19.37 -7.26 10.96
C GLN A 186 17.90 -7.05 11.27
N THR A 187 17.08 -6.73 10.28
CA THR A 187 15.65 -6.40 10.50
C THR A 187 14.70 -7.52 10.07
N GLY A 188 15.12 -8.42 9.17
CA GLY A 188 14.23 -9.42 8.57
C GLY A 188 13.04 -8.82 7.80
N ASN A 189 12.25 -9.68 7.15
CA ASN A 189 11.25 -9.23 6.17
C ASN A 189 9.87 -8.90 6.76
N ALA A 190 9.65 -9.16 8.04
CA ALA A 190 8.35 -8.95 8.67
C ALA A 190 8.01 -7.45 8.74
N PRO A 191 6.80 -7.02 8.33
CA PRO A 191 6.36 -5.64 8.55
C PRO A 191 6.26 -5.33 10.04
N PRO A 192 6.48 -4.06 10.44
CA PRO A 192 6.17 -3.62 11.80
C PRO A 192 4.65 -3.62 12.04
N ALA A 193 4.22 -3.98 13.24
CA ALA A 193 2.83 -3.82 13.69
C ALA A 193 2.73 -2.60 14.62
N ILE A 194 1.62 -1.87 14.59
CA ILE A 194 1.42 -0.67 15.43
C ILE A 194 0.20 -0.90 16.30
N GLY A 195 0.39 -0.87 17.62
CA GLY A 195 -0.70 -0.98 18.58
C GLY A 195 -1.51 0.31 18.68
N ASP A 196 -2.77 0.21 19.11
CA ASP A 196 -3.64 1.38 19.34
C ASP A 196 -3.10 2.34 20.41
N ASN A 197 -2.15 1.87 21.22
CA ASN A 197 -1.40 2.66 22.20
C ASN A 197 -0.18 3.41 21.60
N GLY A 198 0.04 3.30 20.29
CA GLY A 198 1.17 3.91 19.58
C GLY A 198 2.49 3.14 19.67
N ILE A 199 2.52 1.97 20.32
CA ILE A 199 3.74 1.15 20.40
C ILE A 199 3.95 0.43 19.06
N ILE A 200 5.18 0.49 18.56
CA ILE A 200 5.59 -0.12 17.30
C ILE A 200 6.34 -1.41 17.60
N TYR A 201 5.89 -2.51 17.03
CA TYR A 201 6.49 -3.83 17.19
C TYR A 201 7.19 -4.24 15.90
N LYS A 202 8.51 -4.46 15.95
CA LYS A 202 9.28 -4.93 14.79
C LYS A 202 9.97 -6.24 15.13
N GLY A 203 9.60 -7.28 14.39
CA GLY A 203 10.37 -8.52 14.37
C GLY A 203 11.68 -8.31 13.62
N SER A 204 12.76 -8.85 14.17
CA SER A 204 14.07 -9.12 13.56
C SER A 204 14.24 -10.65 13.43
N TYR A 205 15.36 -11.13 12.89
CA TYR A 205 15.65 -12.55 12.77
C TYR A 205 15.52 -13.33 14.09
N GLN A 206 16.04 -12.79 15.19
CA GLN A 206 16.07 -13.48 16.49
C GLN A 206 15.32 -12.75 17.59
N LEU A 207 14.93 -11.49 17.37
CA LEU A 207 14.41 -10.60 18.39
C LEU A 207 13.09 -9.96 17.95
N LEU A 208 12.24 -9.65 18.92
CA LEU A 208 11.08 -8.78 18.74
C LEU A 208 11.34 -7.52 19.55
N TYR A 209 11.29 -6.37 18.88
CA TYR A 209 11.48 -5.07 19.51
C TYR A 209 10.14 -4.36 19.68
N ALA A 210 10.01 -3.58 20.75
CA ALA A 210 8.93 -2.64 20.96
C ALA A 210 9.55 -1.23 21.05
N PHE A 211 8.99 -0.28 20.31
CA PHE A 211 9.44 1.11 20.27
C PHE A 211 8.30 2.06 20.62
N ASP A 212 8.64 3.18 21.26
CA ASP A 212 7.76 4.35 21.30
C ASP A 212 7.78 5.13 19.97
N SER A 213 6.99 6.20 19.88
CA SER A 213 6.89 7.05 18.69
C SER A 213 8.20 7.76 18.32
N ASP A 214 9.12 7.92 19.27
CA ASP A 214 10.40 8.58 19.10
C ASP A 214 11.53 7.60 18.73
N GLY A 215 11.21 6.30 18.66
CA GLY A 215 12.17 5.24 18.33
C GLY A 215 12.96 4.74 19.54
N ASN A 216 12.57 5.04 20.77
CA ASN A 216 13.23 4.45 21.94
C ASN A 216 12.74 3.02 22.15
N VAL A 217 13.67 2.10 22.43
CA VAL A 217 13.33 0.72 22.82
C VAL A 217 12.72 0.73 24.22
N LEU A 218 11.58 0.06 24.38
CA LEU A 218 10.85 -0.11 25.64
C LEU A 218 11.28 -1.34 26.44
#